data_AF-A0A7W9LIH5-F1
#
_entry.id   AF-A0A7W9LIH5-F1
#
_cell.length_a   1.000
_cell.length_b   1.000
_cell.length_c   1.000
_cell.angle_alpha   90.00
_cell.angle_beta   90.00
_cell.angle_gamma   90.00
#
_symmetry.space_group_name_H-M   'P 1'
#
loop_
_entity.id
_entity.type
_entity.pdbx_description
1 polymer ?
#
loop_
_entity_poly.entity_id
_entity_poly.type
_entity_poly.pdbx_seq_one_letter_code
_entity_poly.pdbx_strand_id
1 'polypeptide(L)'
;MTSYVIEADGGSRGNPGPAGYGAVVMDASDGQVLAEAAEAIGVTTNNVAEYRGLIAGLQAVLRLGGEGAPVAVRMDSKLVIEQMAGRWKIKNEGLRPLATEAGALVRRLRVTEWTWIPRERNKHADRLANEAMDAAAKGLTWKAGGTTQPAPHEEPPAAAGQPPSPRTPAPTTPPPIAQQTDLLDIGAIGTISEISAPTASTAAAQQRTAKAPAKGTGWAPPTRVATSLLLLRHGETALSVERRFSGRGDAELTPNGLAQAAAAAERLSREPYRLDVIVSSPLKRARQTAEAVAGRTGLDVEVDEDLRELDFGDWEGHTFTEVQRRWPAELSAWLADPETAPPGGESFATVARRVQAAGERLVERYEGKTVLTVSHVTPIKMLLRLALLAPLESLYRMHLDVACLSLIEYYADGPAVVKSFNDTSHLRR
;
A
#
# COMPACT_ATOMS: atom_id res chain seq x y z
N MET A 1 -37.76 -1.80 -19.77
CA MET A 1 -36.38 -1.85 -20.31
C MET A 1 -35.59 -2.70 -19.33
N THR A 2 -35.08 -3.84 -19.75
CA THR A 2 -34.33 -4.75 -18.87
C THR A 2 -33.07 -4.05 -18.39
N SER A 3 -32.82 -4.09 -17.09
CA SER A 3 -31.62 -3.52 -16.45
C SER A 3 -30.73 -4.66 -16.00
N TYR A 4 -29.42 -4.49 -16.12
CA TYR A 4 -28.46 -5.56 -15.84
C TYR A 4 -27.55 -5.22 -14.67
N VAL A 5 -27.14 -6.24 -13.93
CA VAL A 5 -26.02 -6.17 -12.98
C VAL A 5 -24.89 -7.05 -13.49
N ILE A 6 -23.68 -6.50 -13.58
CA ILE A 6 -22.46 -7.27 -13.88
C ILE A 6 -21.69 -7.42 -12.57
N GLU A 7 -21.36 -8.65 -12.22
CA GLU A 7 -20.35 -8.97 -11.20
C GLU A 7 -19.16 -9.64 -11.89
N ALA A 8 -17.96 -9.11 -11.72
CA ALA A 8 -16.76 -9.63 -12.38
C ALA A 8 -15.56 -9.66 -11.45
N ASP A 9 -14.64 -10.59 -11.71
CA ASP A 9 -13.41 -10.83 -10.97
C ASP A 9 -12.32 -11.37 -11.93
N GLY A 10 -11.06 -11.27 -11.52
CA GLY A 10 -9.94 -11.90 -12.19
C GLY A 10 -8.78 -12.17 -11.25
N GLY A 11 -8.14 -13.31 -11.42
CA GLY A 11 -7.06 -13.77 -10.56
C GLY A 11 -5.88 -14.34 -11.34
N SER A 12 -4.73 -14.40 -10.68
CA SER A 12 -3.47 -14.92 -11.18
C SER A 12 -2.75 -15.71 -10.08
N ARG A 13 -2.35 -16.95 -10.39
CA ARG A 13 -1.64 -17.84 -9.47
C ARG A 13 -0.15 -17.51 -9.47
N GLY A 14 0.28 -16.68 -8.53
CA GLY A 14 1.67 -16.21 -8.45
C GLY A 14 1.92 -14.97 -9.31
N ASN A 15 1.09 -13.94 -9.15
CA ASN A 15 1.02 -12.69 -9.91
C ASN A 15 2.39 -12.03 -10.25
N PRO A 16 2.86 -12.01 -11.52
CA PRO A 16 2.23 -12.58 -12.71
C PRO A 16 2.43 -14.09 -12.83
N GLY A 17 1.32 -14.81 -12.97
CA GLY A 17 1.28 -16.25 -13.15
C GLY A 17 0.08 -16.68 -13.99
N PRO A 18 -0.25 -17.99 -14.07
CA PRO A 18 -1.43 -18.49 -14.74
C PRO A 18 -2.68 -17.77 -14.22
N ALA A 19 -3.38 -17.09 -15.11
CA ALA A 19 -4.46 -16.18 -14.77
C ALA A 19 -5.75 -16.53 -15.51
N GLY A 20 -6.86 -16.10 -14.93
CA GLY A 20 -8.19 -16.26 -15.50
C GLY A 20 -9.15 -15.25 -14.92
N TYR A 21 -10.26 -15.05 -15.63
CA TYR A 21 -11.32 -14.14 -15.21
C TYR A 21 -12.66 -14.84 -15.12
N GLY A 22 -13.58 -14.24 -14.38
CA GLY A 22 -14.96 -14.66 -14.27
C GLY A 22 -15.89 -13.45 -14.29
N ALA A 23 -17.02 -13.56 -14.98
CA ALA A 23 -18.06 -12.53 -15.01
C ALA A 23 -19.44 -13.18 -15.05
N VAL A 24 -20.36 -12.63 -14.28
CA VAL A 24 -21.77 -13.01 -14.25
C VAL A 24 -22.63 -11.80 -14.54
N VAL A 25 -23.63 -11.97 -15.41
CA VAL A 25 -24.63 -10.97 -15.75
C VAL A 25 -25.97 -11.42 -15.16
N MET A 26 -26.61 -10.55 -14.41
CA MET A 26 -27.90 -10.81 -13.76
C MET A 26 -28.96 -9.80 -14.20
N ASP A 27 -30.22 -10.19 -14.16
CA ASP A 27 -31.35 -9.26 -14.22
C ASP A 27 -31.41 -8.45 -12.93
N ALA A 28 -31.47 -7.12 -13.04
CA ALA A 28 -31.46 -6.24 -11.88
C ALA A 28 -32.76 -6.27 -11.05
N SER A 29 -33.86 -6.82 -11.60
CA SER A 29 -35.17 -6.84 -10.94
C SER A 29 -35.36 -8.01 -9.99
N ASP A 30 -34.85 -9.19 -10.34
CA ASP A 30 -35.03 -10.43 -9.58
C ASP A 30 -33.71 -11.15 -9.23
N GLY A 31 -32.58 -10.67 -9.76
CA GLY A 31 -31.25 -11.25 -9.51
C GLY A 31 -31.01 -12.55 -10.29
N GLN A 32 -31.85 -12.92 -11.26
CA GLN A 32 -31.66 -14.12 -12.07
C GLN A 32 -30.37 -13.99 -12.90
N VAL A 33 -29.52 -15.03 -12.86
CA VAL A 33 -28.33 -15.11 -13.72
C VAL A 33 -28.75 -15.33 -15.17
N LEU A 34 -28.36 -14.41 -16.04
CA LEU A 34 -28.67 -14.40 -17.47
C LEU A 34 -27.49 -14.89 -18.33
N ALA A 35 -26.26 -14.66 -17.88
CA ALA A 35 -25.06 -15.14 -18.55
C ALA A 35 -23.88 -15.28 -17.60
N GLU A 36 -23.01 -16.24 -17.88
CA GLU A 36 -21.69 -16.40 -17.25
C GLU A 36 -20.62 -16.40 -18.35
N ALA A 37 -19.46 -15.82 -18.05
CA ALA A 37 -18.29 -15.85 -18.91
C ALA A 37 -17.04 -16.06 -18.04
N ALA A 38 -16.19 -17.01 -18.42
CA ALA A 38 -14.92 -17.24 -17.75
C ALA A 38 -13.91 -17.80 -18.75
N GLU A 39 -12.64 -17.45 -18.56
CA GLU A 39 -11.56 -17.88 -19.45
C GLU A 39 -10.22 -17.82 -18.74
N ALA A 40 -9.33 -18.76 -19.04
CA ALA A 40 -7.93 -18.66 -18.66
C ALA A 40 -7.17 -17.88 -19.74
N ILE A 41 -6.40 -16.88 -19.32
CA ILE A 41 -5.79 -15.89 -20.21
C ILE A 41 -4.25 -15.97 -20.19
N GLY A 42 -3.73 -17.18 -19.98
CA GLY A 42 -2.29 -17.45 -19.94
C GLY A 42 -1.61 -16.86 -18.72
N VAL A 43 -0.33 -16.49 -18.85
CA VAL A 43 0.45 -15.88 -17.76
C VAL A 43 0.31 -14.35 -17.84
N THR A 44 -0.37 -13.76 -16.86
CA THR A 44 -0.52 -12.32 -16.76
C THR A 44 -0.82 -11.88 -15.32
N THR A 45 -0.97 -10.56 -15.11
CA THR A 45 -1.21 -9.98 -13.79
C THR A 45 -2.68 -10.04 -13.37
N ASN A 46 -2.95 -9.96 -12.06
CA ASN A 46 -4.31 -9.84 -11.51
C ASN A 46 -5.10 -8.70 -12.17
N ASN A 47 -4.52 -7.49 -12.24
CA ASN A 47 -5.21 -6.32 -12.81
C ASN A 47 -5.60 -6.52 -14.27
N VAL A 48 -4.78 -7.23 -15.06
CA VAL A 48 -5.13 -7.58 -16.45
C VAL A 48 -6.31 -8.56 -16.46
N ALA A 49 -6.30 -9.56 -15.58
CA ALA A 49 -7.40 -10.51 -15.44
C ALA A 49 -8.71 -9.83 -15.02
N GLU A 50 -8.68 -8.92 -14.05
CA GLU A 50 -9.86 -8.17 -13.60
C GLU A 50 -10.44 -7.31 -14.71
N TYR A 51 -9.60 -6.58 -15.47
CA TYR A 51 -10.05 -5.83 -16.66
C TYR A 51 -10.68 -6.73 -17.71
N ARG A 52 -10.10 -7.92 -17.94
CA ARG A 52 -10.66 -8.92 -18.87
C ARG A 52 -12.01 -9.44 -18.39
N GLY A 53 -12.19 -9.65 -17.08
CA GLY A 53 -13.46 -10.00 -16.47
C GLY A 53 -14.53 -8.94 -16.72
N LEU A 54 -14.21 -7.67 -16.47
CA LEU A 54 -15.13 -6.56 -16.76
C LEU A 54 -15.53 -6.52 -18.24
N ILE A 55 -14.56 -6.59 -19.14
CA ILE A 55 -14.78 -6.58 -20.59
C ILE A 55 -15.71 -7.73 -21.00
N ALA A 56 -15.46 -8.94 -20.48
CA ALA A 56 -16.27 -10.11 -20.76
C ALA A 56 -17.72 -9.95 -20.28
N GLY A 57 -17.94 -9.36 -19.09
CA GLY A 57 -19.26 -9.03 -18.57
C GLY A 57 -20.01 -8.01 -19.44
N LEU A 58 -19.33 -6.94 -19.85
CA LEU A 58 -19.92 -5.91 -20.73
C LEU A 58 -20.27 -6.49 -22.11
N GLN A 59 -19.40 -7.31 -22.68
CA GLN A 59 -19.68 -8.03 -23.93
C GLN A 59 -20.84 -9.02 -23.79
N ALA A 60 -20.98 -9.68 -22.63
CA ALA A 60 -22.09 -10.59 -22.36
C ALA A 60 -23.43 -9.86 -22.36
N VAL A 61 -23.52 -8.65 -21.76
CA VAL A 61 -24.73 -7.81 -21.85
C VAL A 61 -25.07 -7.45 -23.30
N LEU A 62 -24.08 -7.11 -24.12
CA LEU A 62 -24.31 -6.82 -25.53
C LEU A 62 -24.81 -8.05 -26.32
N ARG A 63 -24.29 -9.25 -26.02
CA ARG A 63 -24.77 -10.51 -26.61
C ARG A 63 -26.22 -10.82 -26.23
N LEU A 64 -26.67 -10.39 -25.06
CA LEU A 64 -28.07 -10.48 -24.63
C LEU A 64 -28.97 -9.42 -25.29
N GLY A 65 -28.45 -8.59 -26.20
CA GLY A 65 -29.20 -7.50 -26.85
C GLY A 65 -29.38 -6.27 -25.96
N GLY A 66 -28.60 -6.12 -24.88
CA GLY A 66 -28.69 -5.01 -23.93
C GLY A 66 -28.11 -3.67 -24.40
N GLU A 67 -28.00 -3.42 -25.71
CA GLU A 67 -27.48 -2.14 -26.21
C GLU A 67 -28.38 -0.96 -25.74
N GLY A 68 -27.78 0.05 -25.14
CA GLY A 68 -28.50 1.15 -24.51
C GLY A 68 -29.26 0.79 -23.22
N ALA A 69 -29.13 -0.42 -22.68
CA ALA A 69 -29.74 -0.80 -21.40
C ALA A 69 -28.98 -0.23 -20.20
N PRO A 70 -29.66 0.08 -19.07
CA PRO A 70 -29.00 0.43 -17.81
C PRO A 70 -28.20 -0.75 -17.27
N VAL A 71 -26.95 -0.51 -16.87
CA VAL A 71 -26.05 -1.53 -16.32
C VAL A 71 -25.40 -1.02 -15.03
N ALA A 72 -25.51 -1.78 -13.95
CA ALA A 72 -24.73 -1.56 -12.73
C ALA A 72 -23.55 -2.54 -12.73
N VAL A 73 -22.33 -2.03 -12.55
CA VAL A 73 -21.12 -2.86 -12.47
C VAL A 73 -20.67 -2.96 -11.02
N ARG A 74 -20.39 -4.19 -10.58
CA ARG A 74 -19.88 -4.52 -9.24
C ARG A 74 -18.64 -5.40 -9.37
N MET A 75 -17.56 -5.03 -8.69
CA MET A 75 -16.33 -5.82 -8.66
C MET A 75 -15.64 -5.63 -7.32
N ASP A 76 -14.86 -6.61 -6.88
CA ASP A 76 -13.95 -6.50 -5.74
C ASP A 76 -12.59 -5.88 -6.09
N SER A 77 -12.33 -5.67 -7.38
CA SER A 77 -11.27 -4.79 -7.86
C SER A 77 -11.62 -3.31 -7.68
N LYS A 78 -11.12 -2.71 -6.59
CA LYS A 78 -11.26 -1.26 -6.39
C LYS A 78 -10.54 -0.48 -7.49
N LEU A 79 -9.41 -0.98 -7.98
CA LEU A 79 -8.65 -0.36 -9.06
C LEU A 79 -9.50 -0.22 -10.33
N VAL A 80 -10.10 -1.31 -10.81
CA VAL A 80 -10.88 -1.31 -12.06
C VAL A 80 -12.13 -0.45 -11.91
N ILE A 81 -12.86 -0.58 -10.78
CA ILE A 81 -14.05 0.23 -10.51
C ILE A 81 -13.74 1.73 -10.53
N GLU A 82 -12.68 2.16 -9.83
CA GLU A 82 -12.33 3.58 -9.73
C GLU A 82 -11.77 4.14 -11.03
N GLN A 83 -11.01 3.34 -11.79
CA GLN A 83 -10.50 3.75 -13.11
C GLN A 83 -11.62 3.88 -14.14
N MET A 84 -12.53 2.91 -14.20
CA MET A 84 -13.63 2.91 -15.16
C MET A 84 -14.73 3.92 -14.82
N ALA A 85 -14.89 4.26 -13.54
CA ALA A 85 -15.70 5.40 -13.12
C ALA A 85 -15.03 6.76 -13.41
N GLY A 86 -13.81 6.79 -13.93
CA GLY A 86 -13.06 8.02 -14.23
C GLY A 86 -12.51 8.74 -12.99
N ARG A 87 -12.60 8.13 -11.81
CA ARG A 87 -12.11 8.70 -10.54
C ARG A 87 -10.61 8.55 -10.41
N TRP A 88 -10.03 7.49 -10.96
CA TRP A 88 -8.60 7.21 -10.91
C TRP A 88 -7.97 7.22 -12.31
N LYS A 89 -6.75 7.76 -12.43
CA LYS A 89 -6.00 7.77 -13.70
C LYS A 89 -5.38 6.40 -13.97
N ILE A 90 -5.50 5.90 -15.21
CA ILE A 90 -4.83 4.68 -15.67
C ILE A 90 -3.39 5.03 -16.08
N LYS A 91 -2.46 4.89 -15.13
CA LYS A 91 -1.04 5.20 -15.35
C LYS A 91 -0.28 4.06 -16.03
N ASN A 92 -0.64 2.81 -15.71
CA ASN A 92 -0.02 1.60 -16.24
C ASN A 92 -0.31 1.47 -17.75
N GLU A 93 0.75 1.44 -18.56
CA GLU A 93 0.64 1.39 -20.02
C GLU A 93 0.03 0.09 -20.53
N GLY A 94 0.25 -1.03 -19.85
CA GLY A 94 -0.35 -2.33 -20.19
C GLY A 94 -1.86 -2.40 -19.94
N LEU A 95 -2.40 -1.55 -19.06
CA LEU A 95 -3.84 -1.47 -18.80
C LEU A 95 -4.58 -0.48 -19.72
N ARG A 96 -3.87 0.48 -20.34
CA ARG A 96 -4.51 1.49 -21.21
C ARG A 96 -5.28 0.89 -22.40
N PRO A 97 -4.79 -0.16 -23.09
CA PRO A 97 -5.56 -0.80 -24.16
C PRO A 97 -6.86 -1.44 -23.62
N LEU A 98 -6.79 -2.14 -22.50
CA LEU A 98 -7.95 -2.79 -21.88
C LEU A 98 -8.98 -1.77 -21.39
N ALA A 99 -8.53 -0.67 -20.78
CA ALA A 99 -9.42 0.40 -20.36
C ALA A 99 -10.07 1.13 -21.54
N THR A 100 -9.35 1.26 -22.65
CA THR A 100 -9.89 1.83 -23.89
C THR A 100 -10.96 0.91 -24.49
N GLU A 101 -10.72 -0.40 -24.51
CA GLU A 101 -11.69 -1.42 -24.93
C GLU A 101 -12.93 -1.39 -24.03
N ALA A 102 -12.75 -1.48 -22.71
CA ALA A 102 -13.84 -1.38 -21.74
C ALA A 102 -14.61 -0.07 -21.90
N GLY A 103 -13.93 1.07 -22.06
CA GLY A 103 -14.55 2.37 -22.26
C GLY A 103 -15.33 2.51 -23.56
N ALA A 104 -14.97 1.77 -24.61
CA ALA A 104 -15.78 1.67 -25.83
C ALA A 104 -17.08 0.88 -25.58
N LEU A 105 -17.03 -0.21 -24.82
CA LEU A 105 -18.21 -1.01 -24.45
C LEU A 105 -19.13 -0.24 -23.50
N VAL A 106 -18.57 0.44 -22.50
CA VAL A 106 -19.30 1.30 -21.56
C VAL A 106 -20.10 2.39 -22.27
N ARG A 107 -19.59 2.95 -23.38
CA ARG A 107 -20.31 3.96 -24.17
C ARG A 107 -21.49 3.41 -24.97
N ARG A 108 -21.46 2.12 -25.34
CA ARG A 108 -22.56 1.43 -26.03
C ARG A 108 -23.67 1.00 -25.08
N LEU A 109 -23.30 0.74 -23.83
CA LEU A 109 -24.21 0.44 -22.73
C LEU A 109 -24.54 1.73 -21.96
N ARG A 110 -25.56 1.73 -21.11
CA ARG A 110 -25.79 2.85 -20.17
C ARG A 110 -25.31 2.41 -18.80
N VAL A 111 -23.99 2.36 -18.59
CA VAL A 111 -23.48 2.03 -17.25
C VAL A 111 -23.85 3.14 -16.28
N THR A 112 -24.74 2.83 -15.33
CA THR A 112 -25.32 3.78 -14.39
C THR A 112 -24.60 3.79 -13.05
N GLU A 113 -23.89 2.71 -12.71
CA GLU A 113 -23.29 2.55 -11.40
C GLU A 113 -21.96 1.77 -11.49
N TRP A 114 -20.99 2.20 -10.70
CA TRP A 114 -19.68 1.57 -10.52
C TRP A 114 -19.43 1.36 -9.04
N THR A 115 -19.61 0.14 -8.57
CA THR A 115 -19.63 -0.18 -7.14
C THR A 115 -18.55 -1.18 -6.80
N TRP A 116 -17.66 -0.79 -5.89
CA TRP A 116 -16.74 -1.73 -5.28
C TRP A 116 -17.49 -2.57 -4.24
N ILE A 117 -17.31 -3.88 -4.26
CA ILE A 117 -17.87 -4.81 -3.28
C ILE A 117 -16.75 -5.61 -2.59
N PRO A 118 -16.84 -5.89 -1.28
CA PRO A 118 -15.91 -6.81 -0.62
C PRO A 118 -15.88 -8.19 -1.30
N ARG A 119 -14.74 -8.87 -1.28
CA ARG A 119 -14.55 -10.19 -1.91
C ARG A 119 -15.53 -11.24 -1.41
N GLU A 120 -15.91 -11.22 -0.12
CA GLU A 120 -16.94 -12.13 0.40
C GLU A 120 -18.32 -11.96 -0.27
N ARG A 121 -18.54 -10.86 -0.99
CA ARG A 121 -19.75 -10.57 -1.75
C ARG A 121 -19.61 -10.82 -3.26
N ASN A 122 -18.40 -11.10 -3.77
CA ASN A 122 -18.14 -11.38 -5.19
C ASN A 122 -17.88 -12.87 -5.49
N LYS A 123 -18.40 -13.77 -4.64
CA LYS A 123 -18.10 -15.22 -4.66
C LYS A 123 -18.42 -15.92 -6.00
N HIS A 124 -19.40 -15.40 -6.75
CA HIS A 124 -19.81 -16.02 -8.01
C HIS A 124 -18.75 -15.80 -9.10
N ALA A 125 -18.31 -14.57 -9.29
CA ALA A 125 -17.28 -14.23 -10.27
C ALA A 125 -15.91 -14.83 -9.87
N ASP A 126 -15.57 -14.82 -8.58
CA ASP A 126 -14.36 -15.47 -8.04
C ASP A 126 -14.34 -16.98 -8.33
N ARG A 127 -15.47 -17.67 -8.12
CA ARG A 127 -15.62 -19.10 -8.47
C ARG A 127 -15.35 -19.33 -9.97
N LEU A 128 -15.95 -18.52 -10.84
CA LEU A 128 -15.78 -18.63 -12.28
C LEU A 128 -14.31 -18.43 -12.73
N ALA A 129 -13.63 -17.43 -12.17
CA ALA A 129 -12.21 -17.18 -12.45
C ALA A 129 -11.34 -18.38 -12.03
N ASN A 130 -11.61 -18.95 -10.85
CA ASN A 130 -10.90 -20.13 -10.35
C ASN A 130 -11.18 -21.39 -11.19
N GLU A 131 -12.43 -21.65 -11.56
CA GLU A 131 -12.80 -22.76 -12.43
C GLU A 131 -12.08 -22.69 -13.79
N ALA A 132 -11.97 -21.48 -14.36
CA ALA A 132 -11.26 -21.28 -15.63
C ALA A 132 -9.76 -21.59 -15.51
N MET A 133 -9.10 -21.10 -14.47
CA MET A 133 -7.69 -21.40 -14.19
C MET A 133 -7.45 -22.90 -13.91
N ASP A 134 -8.36 -23.55 -13.18
CA ASP A 134 -8.27 -24.98 -12.89
C ASP A 134 -8.51 -25.86 -14.11
N ALA A 135 -9.44 -25.45 -14.99
CA ALA A 135 -9.64 -26.12 -16.27
C ALA A 135 -8.35 -26.05 -17.10
N ALA A 136 -7.76 -24.86 -17.23
CA ALA A 136 -6.53 -24.67 -18.01
C ALA A 136 -5.34 -25.44 -17.43
N ALA A 137 -5.21 -25.51 -16.10
CA ALA A 137 -4.19 -26.31 -15.44
C ALA A 137 -4.32 -27.82 -15.75
N LYS A 138 -5.52 -28.30 -16.07
CA LYS A 138 -5.80 -29.66 -16.53
C LYS A 138 -5.74 -29.81 -18.05
N GLY A 139 -5.32 -28.77 -18.77
CA GLY A 139 -5.34 -28.73 -20.22
C GLY A 139 -6.76 -28.77 -20.80
N LEU A 140 -7.74 -28.19 -20.12
CA LEU A 140 -9.15 -28.11 -20.55
C LEU A 140 -9.58 -26.65 -20.73
N THR A 141 -10.55 -26.41 -21.61
CA THR A 141 -11.22 -25.12 -21.72
C THR A 141 -12.48 -25.08 -20.85
N TRP A 142 -12.71 -23.94 -20.20
CA TRP A 142 -13.93 -23.71 -19.43
C TRP A 142 -15.12 -23.49 -20.36
N LYS A 143 -16.29 -24.02 -20.00
CA LYS A 143 -17.57 -23.68 -20.62
C LYS A 143 -18.62 -23.48 -19.54
N ALA A 144 -19.59 -22.62 -19.83
CA ALA A 144 -20.76 -22.43 -18.97
C ALA A 144 -21.48 -23.77 -18.77
N GLY A 145 -21.53 -24.25 -17.52
CA GLY A 145 -22.16 -25.53 -17.15
C GLY A 145 -21.25 -26.77 -17.13
N GLY A 146 -19.92 -26.67 -17.33
CA GLY A 146 -18.96 -27.78 -17.19
C GLY A 146 -17.85 -27.83 -18.27
N THR A 147 -16.69 -28.44 -17.99
CA THR A 147 -15.48 -28.42 -18.85
C THR A 147 -15.48 -29.45 -19.99
N THR A 148 -15.10 -29.05 -21.22
CA THR A 148 -14.69 -29.99 -22.29
C THR A 148 -13.67 -29.40 -23.28
N GLN A 149 -12.68 -30.25 -23.60
CA GLN A 149 -11.69 -30.24 -24.70
C GLN A 149 -10.39 -29.42 -24.51
N PRO A 150 -9.23 -29.96 -24.95
CA PRO A 150 -7.92 -29.32 -24.77
C PRO A 150 -7.64 -28.16 -25.73
N ALA A 151 -6.90 -27.16 -25.24
CA ALA A 151 -6.42 -26.02 -26.03
C ALA A 151 -5.17 -26.38 -26.87
N PRO A 152 -4.96 -25.75 -28.05
CA PRO A 152 -3.77 -26.00 -28.89
C PRO A 152 -2.50 -25.32 -28.34
N HIS A 153 -1.34 -25.96 -28.55
CA HIS A 153 -0.01 -25.51 -28.12
C HIS A 153 0.66 -24.53 -29.13
N GLU A 154 1.31 -23.48 -28.63
CA GLU A 154 2.33 -22.68 -29.36
C GLU A 154 3.71 -22.84 -28.68
N GLU A 155 4.74 -23.09 -29.48
CA GLU A 155 6.15 -23.35 -29.10
C GLU A 155 6.98 -22.05 -28.88
N PRO A 156 8.06 -22.08 -28.08
CA PRO A 156 8.98 -20.95 -27.90
C PRO A 156 10.26 -21.07 -28.76
N PRO A 157 10.90 -19.96 -29.20
CA PRO A 157 12.23 -20.02 -29.82
C PRO A 157 13.39 -19.77 -28.84
N ALA A 158 14.56 -20.26 -29.26
CA ALA A 158 15.76 -20.57 -28.50
C ALA A 158 16.85 -19.46 -28.46
N ALA A 159 17.91 -19.77 -27.70
CA ALA A 159 19.04 -18.97 -27.22
C ALA A 159 20.07 -18.44 -28.23
N ALA A 160 20.86 -17.42 -27.83
CA ALA A 160 22.34 -17.36 -27.98
C ALA A 160 22.99 -16.06 -27.40
N GLY A 161 24.13 -16.19 -26.69
CA GLY A 161 25.26 -15.25 -26.79
C GLY A 161 25.69 -14.40 -25.56
N GLN A 162 26.86 -14.73 -25.00
CA GLN A 162 27.79 -13.88 -24.22
C GLN A 162 29.19 -14.04 -24.88
N PRO A 163 30.30 -13.31 -24.58
CA PRO A 163 30.64 -12.25 -23.57
C PRO A 163 31.51 -11.10 -24.22
N PRO A 164 32.50 -10.36 -23.58
CA PRO A 164 32.90 -10.08 -22.18
C PRO A 164 33.18 -8.57 -21.83
N SER A 165 33.49 -8.26 -20.56
CA SER A 165 34.10 -6.98 -20.07
C SER A 165 35.66 -7.07 -20.04
N PRO A 166 36.46 -5.98 -19.84
CA PRO A 166 36.73 -5.42 -18.49
C PRO A 166 37.25 -3.93 -18.36
N ARG A 167 37.30 -3.43 -17.11
CA ARG A 167 38.35 -2.61 -16.43
C ARG A 167 37.92 -1.30 -15.74
N THR A 168 38.43 -1.12 -14.51
CA THR A 168 38.47 0.08 -13.63
C THR A 168 39.86 0.75 -13.72
N PRO A 169 40.06 2.03 -13.28
CA PRO A 169 40.42 2.34 -11.88
C PRO A 169 39.91 3.69 -11.29
N ALA A 170 40.29 3.95 -10.03
CA ALA A 170 39.81 4.89 -8.98
C ALA A 170 40.37 6.36 -9.02
N PRO A 171 40.48 7.13 -7.89
CA PRO A 171 39.49 7.71 -6.96
C PRO A 171 39.60 9.28 -6.84
N THR A 172 38.59 9.99 -6.31
CA THR A 172 38.76 11.35 -5.72
C THR A 172 37.69 11.71 -4.65
N THR A 173 38.11 12.60 -3.73
CA THR A 173 37.56 13.07 -2.43
C THR A 173 36.27 13.95 -2.51
N PRO A 174 35.57 14.20 -1.37
CA PRO A 174 34.14 14.57 -1.34
C PRO A 174 33.86 16.09 -1.26
N PRO A 175 32.65 16.55 -1.67
CA PRO A 175 32.10 17.85 -1.28
C PRO A 175 30.71 17.68 -0.57
N PRO A 176 30.02 18.76 -0.15
CA PRO A 176 29.53 18.96 1.21
C PRO A 176 28.11 18.39 1.47
N ILE A 177 27.75 18.42 2.76
CA ILE A 177 26.49 18.00 3.41
C ILE A 177 25.27 18.14 2.49
N ALA A 178 24.75 17.01 2.01
CA ALA A 178 23.55 16.92 1.19
C ALA A 178 22.32 16.62 2.05
N GLN A 179 21.22 17.32 1.78
CA GLN A 179 19.90 17.08 2.37
C GLN A 179 19.47 15.61 2.12
N GLN A 180 19.12 14.95 3.21
CA GLN A 180 18.88 13.51 3.29
C GLN A 180 17.46 13.20 2.79
N THR A 181 17.30 12.80 1.53
CA THR A 181 15.99 12.36 0.98
C THR A 181 15.82 10.85 1.14
N ASP A 182 14.60 10.45 1.54
CA ASP A 182 14.21 9.08 1.91
C ASP A 182 14.26 8.15 0.69
N LEU A 183 14.50 6.86 0.91
CA LEU A 183 14.61 5.86 -0.17
C LEU A 183 13.35 5.71 -1.03
N LEU A 184 12.21 6.20 -0.52
CA LEU A 184 10.91 6.21 -1.17
C LEU A 184 10.58 7.55 -1.85
N ASP A 185 11.48 8.54 -1.77
CA ASP A 185 11.31 9.87 -2.35
C ASP A 185 11.95 9.92 -3.75
N ILE A 186 11.23 9.35 -4.73
CA ILE A 186 11.65 9.33 -6.15
C ILE A 186 11.35 10.69 -6.79
N GLY A 187 12.09 11.72 -6.38
CA GLY A 187 12.00 13.08 -6.89
C GLY A 187 13.24 13.50 -7.67
N ALA A 188 13.48 12.94 -8.87
CA ALA A 188 14.32 13.56 -9.91
C ALA A 188 14.29 12.78 -11.24
N ILE A 189 13.20 12.87 -12.01
CA ILE A 189 13.26 12.76 -13.48
C ILE A 189 12.29 13.77 -14.09
N GLY A 190 12.84 14.89 -14.58
CA GLY A 190 12.34 15.66 -15.72
C GLY A 190 10.97 16.36 -15.64
N THR A 191 11.02 17.69 -15.47
CA THR A 191 10.06 18.72 -15.95
C THR A 191 8.61 18.68 -15.45
N ILE A 192 8.32 19.56 -14.47
CA ILE A 192 6.98 20.02 -14.12
C ILE A 192 6.89 21.49 -14.54
N SER A 193 6.21 21.75 -15.65
CA SER A 193 5.72 23.09 -15.97
C SER A 193 4.20 23.04 -16.07
N GLU A 194 3.61 24.08 -15.48
CA GLU A 194 2.22 24.53 -15.60
C GLU A 194 1.20 23.95 -14.61
N ILE A 195 1.21 24.62 -13.46
CA ILE A 195 0.09 24.81 -12.56
C ILE A 195 -1.01 25.59 -13.31
N SER A 196 -2.24 25.07 -13.29
CA SER A 196 -3.44 25.92 -13.25
C SER A 196 -4.59 25.15 -12.60
N ALA A 197 -5.00 25.63 -11.43
CA ALA A 197 -6.31 25.33 -10.85
C ALA A 197 -7.39 26.10 -11.62
N PRO A 198 -8.67 25.66 -11.57
CA PRO A 198 -9.57 26.38 -10.68
C PRO A 198 -10.56 25.52 -9.87
N THR A 199 -10.74 26.03 -8.65
CA THR A 199 -11.85 26.13 -7.68
C THR A 199 -13.26 25.54 -7.93
N ALA A 200 -13.84 25.06 -6.80
CA ALA A 200 -15.26 24.89 -6.40
C ALA A 200 -16.03 23.69 -7.01
N SER A 201 -16.90 22.95 -6.30
CA SER A 201 -17.70 23.27 -5.11
C SER A 201 -18.07 22.00 -4.31
N THR A 202 -18.21 22.17 -3.01
CA THR A 202 -18.92 21.34 -2.03
C THR A 202 -20.38 21.02 -2.42
N ALA A 203 -20.80 19.75 -2.34
CA ALA A 203 -22.10 19.33 -1.80
C ALA A 203 -22.28 17.80 -1.82
N ALA A 204 -22.98 17.29 -0.78
CA ALA A 204 -23.64 16.00 -0.67
C ALA A 204 -22.80 14.75 -0.29
N ALA A 205 -22.45 14.65 0.99
CA ALA A 205 -22.26 13.36 1.67
C ALA A 205 -22.99 13.37 3.02
N GLN A 206 -24.32 13.37 2.96
CA GLN A 206 -25.19 12.94 4.05
C GLN A 206 -26.33 12.11 3.45
N GLN A 207 -26.25 10.79 3.58
CA GLN A 207 -27.40 9.96 3.93
C GLN A 207 -26.95 8.61 4.49
N ARG A 208 -27.52 8.29 5.65
CA ARG A 208 -27.15 7.24 6.59
C ARG A 208 -27.85 5.93 6.24
N THR A 209 -27.22 4.80 6.56
CA THR A 209 -27.94 3.63 7.09
C THR A 209 -27.24 3.18 8.38
N ALA A 210 -28.05 2.92 9.40
CA ALA A 210 -27.66 2.75 10.80
C ALA A 210 -27.39 1.28 11.16
N LYS A 211 -26.40 1.00 12.04
CA LYS A 211 -26.61 0.42 13.40
C LYS A 211 -25.29 0.16 14.17
N ALA A 212 -24.90 1.10 15.04
CA ALA A 212 -24.16 1.03 16.32
C ALA A 212 -23.80 2.48 16.70
N PRO A 213 -23.69 2.88 17.99
CA PRO A 213 -23.52 4.29 18.34
C PRO A 213 -22.20 4.80 17.75
N ALA A 214 -22.30 5.74 16.82
CA ALA A 214 -21.16 6.38 16.23
C ALA A 214 -20.36 7.09 17.34
N LYS A 215 -19.16 6.61 17.66
CA LYS A 215 -18.14 7.44 18.29
C LYS A 215 -17.94 8.65 17.36
N GLY A 216 -18.03 9.84 17.93
CA GLY A 216 -18.47 11.07 17.26
C GLY A 216 -17.69 11.47 16.01
N THR A 217 -18.40 12.16 15.11
CA THR A 217 -17.86 12.77 13.89
C THR A 217 -17.04 14.03 14.23
N GLY A 218 -15.75 13.84 14.52
CA GLY A 218 -14.64 14.68 14.05
C GLY A 218 -14.45 16.14 14.52
N TRP A 219 -15.41 16.80 15.19
CA TRP A 219 -15.25 18.22 15.58
C TRP A 219 -15.82 18.58 16.95
N ALA A 220 -15.99 17.60 17.84
CA ALA A 220 -16.26 17.87 19.26
C ALA A 220 -14.93 17.92 20.01
N PRO A 221 -14.72 18.89 20.92
CA PRO A 221 -13.58 18.84 21.82
C PRO A 221 -13.68 17.55 22.65
N PRO A 222 -12.62 16.74 22.67
CA PRO A 222 -12.63 15.47 23.38
C PRO A 222 -12.84 15.70 24.88
N THR A 223 -13.60 14.81 25.51
CA THR A 223 -14.02 14.96 26.92
C THR A 223 -13.04 14.31 27.90
N ARG A 224 -12.01 13.62 27.41
CA ARG A 224 -10.99 12.91 28.20
C ARG A 224 -9.57 13.28 27.78
N VAL A 225 -8.62 13.04 28.68
CA VAL A 225 -7.17 13.19 28.44
C VAL A 225 -6.75 12.25 27.31
N ALA A 226 -6.02 12.76 26.33
CA ALA A 226 -5.52 11.97 25.21
C ALA A 226 -4.35 11.09 25.65
N THR A 227 -4.24 9.88 25.08
CA THR A 227 -2.95 9.18 25.04
C THR A 227 -2.15 9.71 23.87
N SER A 228 -0.95 10.23 24.13
CA SER A 228 -0.08 10.80 23.11
C SER A 228 1.01 9.79 22.72
N LEU A 229 1.01 9.35 21.46
CA LEU A 229 2.14 8.61 20.88
C LEU A 229 3.06 9.60 20.18
N LEU A 230 4.18 9.92 20.82
CA LEU A 230 5.25 10.71 20.23
C LEU A 230 6.23 9.76 19.54
N LEU A 231 6.22 9.77 18.21
CA LEU A 231 7.00 8.87 17.38
C LEU A 231 8.35 9.51 17.06
N LEU A 232 9.44 8.82 17.38
CA LEU A 232 10.81 9.24 17.07
C LEU A 232 11.46 8.21 16.15
N ARG A 233 11.87 8.63 14.95
CA ARG A 233 12.72 7.79 14.09
C ARG A 233 14.12 7.73 14.70
N HIS A 234 14.78 6.58 14.64
CA HIS A 234 16.19 6.47 15.03
C HIS A 234 17.10 7.49 14.30
N GLY A 235 18.23 7.83 14.92
CA GLY A 235 19.26 8.67 14.31
C GLY A 235 19.97 7.98 13.13
N GLU A 236 20.81 8.72 12.41
CA GLU A 236 21.54 8.24 11.26
C GLU A 236 22.39 6.99 11.53
N THR A 237 22.35 6.04 10.59
CA THR A 237 23.25 4.87 10.47
C THR A 237 24.01 4.94 9.14
N ALA A 238 25.09 4.16 8.98
CA ALA A 238 25.83 4.08 7.72
C ALA A 238 24.92 3.73 6.52
N LEU A 239 24.00 2.77 6.68
CA LEU A 239 23.05 2.38 5.64
C LEU A 239 22.07 3.51 5.27
N SER A 240 21.68 4.34 6.24
CA SER A 240 20.81 5.48 5.94
C SER A 240 21.51 6.59 5.15
N VAL A 241 22.82 6.82 5.37
CA VAL A 241 23.64 7.74 4.58
C VAL A 241 23.72 7.26 3.13
N GLU A 242 23.99 5.97 2.96
CA GLU A 242 24.15 5.34 1.65
C GLU A 242 22.81 5.04 0.96
N ARG A 243 21.68 5.33 1.62
CA ARG A 243 20.33 5.04 1.12
C ARG A 243 20.20 3.57 0.72
N ARG A 244 20.54 2.69 1.65
CA ARG A 244 20.40 1.25 1.52
C ARG A 244 19.21 0.75 2.33
N PHE A 245 18.55 -0.29 1.83
CA PHE A 245 17.54 -1.00 2.60
C PHE A 245 18.15 -1.49 3.91
N SER A 246 17.46 -1.23 5.02
CA SER A 246 17.95 -1.49 6.37
C SER A 246 16.79 -2.00 7.21
N GLY A 247 16.55 -3.30 7.16
CA GLY A 247 15.51 -4.01 7.88
C GLY A 247 16.03 -4.56 9.20
N ARG A 248 16.27 -5.88 9.24
CA ARG A 248 16.71 -6.59 10.45
C ARG A 248 18.18 -6.42 10.78
N GLY A 249 18.99 -5.90 9.87
CA GLY A 249 20.39 -5.60 10.17
C GLY A 249 20.51 -4.69 11.38
N ASP A 250 21.35 -5.08 12.34
CA ASP A 250 21.45 -4.41 13.65
C ASP A 250 22.51 -3.29 13.66
N ALA A 251 22.44 -2.42 12.66
CA ALA A 251 23.39 -1.32 12.48
C ALA A 251 23.35 -0.34 13.67
N GLU A 252 24.52 0.12 14.07
CA GLU A 252 24.70 1.18 15.07
C GLU A 252 24.53 2.58 14.48
N LEU A 253 24.29 3.56 15.35
CA LEU A 253 24.31 4.97 14.99
C LEU A 253 25.71 5.44 14.60
N THR A 254 25.79 6.31 13.59
CA THR A 254 27.03 7.06 13.28
C THR A 254 27.31 8.11 14.37
N PRO A 255 28.50 8.74 14.41
CA PRO A 255 28.73 9.90 15.27
C PRO A 255 27.69 11.02 15.07
N ASN A 256 27.26 11.25 13.82
CA ASN A 256 26.19 12.18 13.51
C ASN A 256 24.83 11.68 14.02
N GLY A 257 24.52 10.39 13.88
CA GLY A 257 23.32 9.77 14.45
C GLY A 257 23.24 9.89 15.97
N LEU A 258 24.37 9.75 16.67
CA LEU A 258 24.46 9.99 18.11
C LEU A 258 24.21 11.47 18.47
N ALA A 259 24.75 12.40 17.69
CA ALA A 259 24.50 13.83 17.88
C ALA A 259 23.02 14.20 17.63
N GLN A 260 22.40 13.61 16.61
CA GLN A 260 20.97 13.75 16.33
C GLN A 260 20.11 13.21 17.49
N ALA A 261 20.43 12.01 18.01
CA ALA A 261 19.75 11.44 19.16
C ALA A 261 19.88 12.33 20.41
N ALA A 262 21.07 12.90 20.65
CA ALA A 262 21.29 13.83 21.74
C ALA A 262 20.49 15.14 21.58
N ALA A 263 20.37 15.67 20.35
CA ALA A 263 19.55 16.85 20.07
C ALA A 263 18.06 16.57 20.26
N ALA A 264 17.58 15.40 19.84
CA ALA A 264 16.21 14.94 20.12
C ALA A 264 15.99 14.81 21.63
N ALA A 265 16.91 14.20 22.37
CA ALA A 265 16.85 14.08 23.81
C ALA A 265 16.79 15.43 24.53
N GLU A 266 17.56 16.43 24.09
CA GLU A 266 17.48 17.80 24.62
C GLU A 266 16.12 18.46 24.36
N ARG A 267 15.57 18.25 23.16
CA ARG A 267 14.25 18.79 22.81
C ARG A 267 13.15 18.17 23.68
N LEU A 268 13.20 16.84 23.82
CA LEU A 268 12.19 16.06 24.52
C LEU A 268 12.26 16.18 26.04
N SER A 269 13.41 16.58 26.61
CA SER A 269 13.55 16.85 28.04
C SER A 269 12.96 18.20 28.47
N ARG A 270 12.37 18.98 27.56
CA ARG A 270 11.80 20.30 27.82
C ARG A 270 10.28 20.28 27.61
N GLU A 271 9.60 21.26 28.19
CA GLU A 271 8.19 21.53 27.89
C GLU A 271 8.01 21.75 26.37
N PRO A 272 6.90 21.30 25.77
CA PRO A 272 5.69 20.76 26.42
C PRO A 272 5.61 19.22 26.50
N TYR A 273 6.67 18.48 26.17
CA TYR A 273 6.54 17.05 25.84
C TYR A 273 6.28 16.11 27.02
N ARG A 274 6.65 16.49 28.26
CA ARG A 274 6.43 15.74 29.52
C ARG A 274 6.24 14.22 29.32
N LEU A 275 7.32 13.52 28.98
CA LEU A 275 7.28 12.09 28.71
C LEU A 275 6.99 11.29 29.98
N ASP A 276 6.12 10.29 29.88
CA ASP A 276 5.81 9.37 30.97
C ASP A 276 6.51 8.01 30.78
N VAL A 277 6.66 7.57 29.52
CA VAL A 277 7.16 6.23 29.16
C VAL A 277 7.99 6.31 27.87
N ILE A 278 9.05 5.51 27.80
CA ILE A 278 9.83 5.29 26.58
C ILE A 278 9.68 3.83 26.16
N VAL A 279 9.19 3.60 24.95
CA VAL A 279 9.13 2.28 24.30
C VAL A 279 9.94 2.32 23.02
N SER A 280 10.79 1.33 22.80
CA SER A 280 11.68 1.27 21.65
C SER A 280 11.58 -0.06 20.91
N SER A 281 11.82 -0.01 19.61
CA SER A 281 12.18 -1.20 18.83
C SER A 281 13.38 -1.93 19.44
N PRO A 282 13.50 -3.26 19.26
CA PRO A 282 14.65 -4.02 19.76
C PRO A 282 15.97 -3.67 19.05
N LEU A 283 15.91 -3.17 17.81
CA LEU A 283 17.11 -2.88 17.00
C LEU A 283 17.97 -1.76 17.61
N LYS A 284 19.29 -1.96 17.59
CA LYS A 284 20.32 -1.17 18.26
C LYS A 284 20.28 0.30 17.94
N ARG A 285 20.11 0.69 16.66
CA ARG A 285 19.92 2.10 16.28
C ARG A 285 18.76 2.79 17.00
N ALA A 286 17.63 2.09 17.19
CA ALA A 286 16.47 2.62 17.91
C ALA A 286 16.72 2.60 19.43
N ARG A 287 17.35 1.55 19.95
CA ARG A 287 17.79 1.44 21.35
C ARG A 287 18.74 2.56 21.76
N GLN A 288 19.81 2.80 21.01
CA GLN A 288 20.76 3.89 21.25
C GLN A 288 20.09 5.27 21.21
N THR A 289 19.13 5.45 20.28
CA THR A 289 18.34 6.70 20.21
C THR A 289 17.46 6.86 21.45
N ALA A 290 16.77 5.81 21.87
CA ALA A 290 15.91 5.82 23.07
C ALA A 290 16.73 6.03 24.36
N GLU A 291 17.91 5.41 24.45
CA GLU A 291 18.83 5.52 25.59
C GLU A 291 19.38 6.93 25.76
N ALA A 292 19.60 7.67 24.67
CA ALA A 292 19.96 9.08 24.75
C ALA A 292 18.85 9.92 25.41
N VAL A 293 17.59 9.63 25.09
CA VAL A 293 16.43 10.30 25.71
C VAL A 293 16.24 9.86 27.16
N ALA A 294 16.37 8.57 27.44
CA ALA A 294 16.33 8.01 28.80
C ALA A 294 17.37 8.67 29.70
N GLY A 295 18.62 8.81 29.24
CA GLY A 295 19.69 9.46 30.01
C GLY A 295 19.43 10.93 30.33
N ARG A 296 18.60 11.63 29.54
CA ARG A 296 18.20 13.03 29.79
C ARG A 296 16.95 13.15 30.66
N THR A 297 16.03 12.20 30.56
CA THR A 297 14.71 12.26 31.22
C THR A 297 14.65 11.46 32.52
N GLY A 298 15.57 10.51 32.71
CA GLY A 298 15.58 9.59 33.85
C GLY A 298 14.58 8.43 33.74
N LEU A 299 13.93 8.25 32.59
CA LEU A 299 12.96 7.18 32.34
C LEU A 299 13.66 5.90 31.87
N ASP A 300 13.07 4.75 32.21
CA ASP A 300 13.50 3.46 31.67
C ASP A 300 13.00 3.24 30.23
N VAL A 301 13.72 2.40 29.48
CA VAL A 301 13.36 2.01 28.10
C VAL A 301 12.74 0.63 28.09
N GLU A 302 11.45 0.55 27.76
CA GLU A 302 10.78 -0.71 27.43
C GLU A 302 11.04 -1.12 25.98
N VAL A 303 11.07 -2.42 25.69
CA VAL A 303 11.23 -2.95 24.33
C VAL A 303 9.93 -3.58 23.87
N ASP A 304 9.50 -3.23 22.66
CA ASP A 304 8.44 -3.95 21.95
C ASP A 304 8.97 -4.45 20.59
N GLU A 305 8.99 -5.77 20.44
CA GLU A 305 9.41 -6.49 19.24
C GLU A 305 8.60 -6.10 17.99
N ASP A 306 7.34 -5.73 18.15
CA ASP A 306 6.45 -5.37 17.05
C ASP A 306 6.73 -3.97 16.48
N LEU A 307 7.61 -3.18 17.13
CA LEU A 307 8.08 -1.89 16.63
C LEU A 307 9.31 -1.99 15.72
N ARG A 308 9.84 -3.19 15.44
CA ARG A 308 10.99 -3.39 14.53
C ARG A 308 10.68 -2.94 13.10
N GLU A 309 11.71 -2.59 12.33
CA GLU A 309 11.58 -2.26 10.91
C GLU A 309 11.05 -3.45 10.09
N LEU A 310 10.52 -3.17 8.90
CA LEU A 310 10.20 -4.19 7.89
C LEU A 310 11.44 -5.04 7.58
N ASP A 311 11.28 -6.36 7.56
CA ASP A 311 12.34 -7.25 7.10
C ASP A 311 12.48 -7.19 5.57
N PHE A 312 13.58 -6.62 5.08
CA PHE A 312 13.84 -6.51 3.65
C PHE A 312 14.47 -7.78 3.04
N GLY A 313 14.75 -8.80 3.86
CA GLY A 313 15.28 -10.08 3.39
C GLY A 313 16.55 -9.91 2.56
N ASP A 314 16.55 -10.48 1.36
CA ASP A 314 17.70 -10.46 0.44
C ASP A 314 18.09 -9.06 -0.06
N TRP A 315 17.22 -8.05 0.13
CA TRP A 315 17.51 -6.67 -0.23
C TRP A 315 18.29 -5.90 0.84
N GLU A 316 18.45 -6.47 2.04
CA GLU A 316 19.22 -5.86 3.13
C GLU A 316 20.59 -5.39 2.64
N GLY A 317 20.93 -4.14 2.92
CA GLY A 317 22.20 -3.54 2.56
C GLY A 317 22.31 -3.12 1.09
N HIS A 318 21.29 -3.32 0.25
CA HIS A 318 21.34 -2.87 -1.16
C HIS A 318 20.64 -1.54 -1.34
N THR A 319 21.10 -0.76 -2.30
CA THR A 319 20.39 0.43 -2.76
C THR A 319 19.19 0.05 -3.60
N PHE A 320 18.22 0.97 -3.74
CA PHE A 320 17.08 0.77 -4.63
C PHE A 320 17.51 0.43 -6.07
N THR A 321 18.54 1.10 -6.60
CA THR A 321 19.07 0.84 -7.95
C THR A 321 19.69 -0.56 -8.08
N GLU A 322 20.37 -1.04 -7.05
CA GLU A 322 20.90 -2.41 -7.03
C GLU A 322 19.78 -3.44 -6.99
N VAL A 323 18.75 -3.21 -6.16
CA VAL A 323 17.56 -4.06 -6.10
C VAL A 323 16.83 -4.07 -7.44
N GLN A 324 16.60 -2.91 -8.04
CA GLN A 324 15.95 -2.80 -9.35
C GLN A 324 16.70 -3.55 -10.45
N ARG A 325 18.03 -3.57 -10.42
CA ARG A 325 18.84 -4.31 -11.40
C ARG A 325 18.86 -5.81 -11.13
N ARG A 326 18.86 -6.23 -9.86
CA ARG A 326 19.09 -7.62 -9.45
C ARG A 326 17.80 -8.42 -9.26
N TRP A 327 16.72 -7.77 -8.84
CA TRP A 327 15.39 -8.32 -8.61
C TRP A 327 14.28 -7.42 -9.20
N PRO A 328 14.30 -7.12 -10.52
CA PRO A 328 13.34 -6.21 -11.13
C PRO A 328 11.89 -6.70 -11.01
N ALA A 329 11.66 -8.01 -11.10
CA ALA A 329 10.33 -8.60 -11.05
C ALA A 329 9.75 -8.56 -9.64
N GLU A 330 10.55 -8.92 -8.65
CA GLU A 330 10.18 -8.93 -7.23
C GLU A 330 9.99 -7.51 -6.72
N LEU A 331 10.83 -6.55 -7.14
CA LEU A 331 10.64 -5.14 -6.82
C LEU A 331 9.33 -4.61 -7.40
N SER A 332 9.01 -4.95 -8.66
CA SER A 332 7.76 -4.57 -9.29
C SER A 332 6.54 -5.14 -8.56
N ALA A 333 6.60 -6.42 -8.17
CA ALA A 333 5.53 -7.08 -7.42
C ALA A 333 5.34 -6.46 -6.03
N TRP A 334 6.42 -6.22 -5.29
CA TRP A 334 6.40 -5.60 -3.97
C TRP A 334 5.86 -4.16 -3.97
N LEU A 335 6.15 -3.38 -5.02
CA LEU A 335 5.60 -2.03 -5.19
C LEU A 335 4.12 -2.02 -5.61
N ALA A 336 3.65 -3.10 -6.26
CA ALA A 336 2.29 -3.21 -6.77
C ALA A 336 1.31 -3.79 -5.76
N ASP A 337 1.77 -4.67 -4.87
CA ASP A 337 0.93 -5.40 -3.92
C ASP A 337 1.55 -5.37 -2.51
N PRO A 338 0.88 -4.75 -1.52
CA PRO A 338 1.35 -4.70 -0.15
C PRO A 338 1.38 -6.05 0.58
N GLU A 339 0.70 -7.08 0.06
CA GLU A 339 0.79 -8.45 0.56
C GLU A 339 2.06 -9.16 0.08
N THR A 340 2.67 -8.67 -0.99
CA THR A 340 3.93 -9.21 -1.50
C THR A 340 5.09 -8.79 -0.60
N ALA A 341 5.95 -9.75 -0.25
CA ALA A 341 7.17 -9.53 0.53
C ALA A 341 8.39 -9.46 -0.39
N PRO A 342 9.46 -8.73 -0.01
CA PRO A 342 10.75 -8.92 -0.66
C PRO A 342 11.23 -10.36 -0.40
N PRO A 343 12.09 -10.93 -1.27
CA PRO A 343 12.58 -12.30 -1.10
C PRO A 343 13.20 -12.51 0.28
N GLY A 344 12.72 -13.52 1.02
CA GLY A 344 13.19 -13.81 2.37
C GLY A 344 12.78 -12.81 3.46
N GLY A 345 11.94 -11.82 3.14
CA GLY A 345 11.54 -10.75 4.06
C GLY A 345 10.05 -10.74 4.42
N GLU A 346 9.56 -9.55 4.74
CA GLU A 346 8.23 -9.27 5.29
C GLU A 346 7.43 -8.34 4.36
N SER A 347 6.13 -8.64 4.19
CA SER A 347 5.21 -7.78 3.43
C SER A 347 4.74 -6.57 4.25
N PHE A 348 4.34 -5.49 3.59
CA PHE A 348 3.77 -4.32 4.26
C PHE A 348 2.52 -4.66 5.06
N ALA A 349 1.69 -5.57 4.57
CA ALA A 349 0.50 -6.05 5.28
C ALA A 349 0.84 -6.80 6.57
N THR A 350 1.95 -7.54 6.59
CA THR A 350 2.44 -8.21 7.80
C THR A 350 2.93 -7.19 8.83
N VAL A 351 3.71 -6.17 8.40
CA VAL A 351 4.10 -5.05 9.29
C VAL A 351 2.86 -4.35 9.83
N ALA A 352 1.90 -4.04 8.97
CA ALA A 352 0.70 -3.31 9.33
C ALA A 352 -0.07 -4.01 10.47
N ARG A 353 -0.23 -5.34 10.38
CA ARG A 353 -0.91 -6.12 11.43
C ARG A 353 -0.21 -6.04 12.79
N ARG A 354 1.12 -6.29 12.83
CA ARG A 354 1.86 -6.27 14.10
C ARG A 354 1.98 -4.86 14.68
N VAL A 355 2.21 -3.85 13.84
CA VAL A 355 2.35 -2.45 14.27
C VAL A 355 1.00 -1.88 14.73
N GLN A 356 -0.10 -2.26 14.08
CA GLN A 356 -1.44 -1.92 14.57
C GLN A 356 -1.66 -2.48 15.98
N ALA A 357 -1.39 -3.77 16.18
CA ALA A 357 -1.53 -4.40 17.49
C ALA A 357 -0.63 -3.74 18.55
N ALA A 358 0.60 -3.36 18.20
CA ALA A 358 1.49 -2.61 19.07
C ALA A 358 0.92 -1.24 19.45
N GLY A 359 0.45 -0.47 18.46
CA GLY A 359 -0.18 0.84 18.69
C GLY A 359 -1.40 0.76 19.61
N GLU A 360 -2.28 -0.21 19.37
CA GLU A 360 -3.48 -0.45 20.21
C GLU A 360 -3.08 -0.81 21.66
N ARG A 361 -2.12 -1.72 21.84
CA ARG A 361 -1.60 -2.07 23.18
C ARG A 361 -0.98 -0.88 23.90
N LEU A 362 -0.20 -0.03 23.21
CA LEU A 362 0.42 1.15 23.80
C LEU A 362 -0.63 2.16 24.24
N VAL A 363 -1.65 2.41 23.41
CA VAL A 363 -2.74 3.33 23.72
C VAL A 363 -3.56 2.85 24.92
N GLU A 364 -3.87 1.55 24.98
CA GLU A 364 -4.64 0.93 26.07
C GLU A 364 -3.85 0.89 27.38
N ARG A 365 -2.60 0.40 27.35
CA ARG A 365 -1.76 0.24 28.55
C ARG A 365 -1.37 1.58 29.18
N TYR A 366 -1.25 2.63 28.37
CA TYR A 366 -0.79 3.95 28.80
C TYR A 366 -1.87 5.02 28.62
N GLU A 367 -3.13 4.68 28.88
CA GLU A 367 -4.25 5.61 28.78
C GLU A 367 -3.95 6.97 29.45
N GLY A 368 -4.08 8.05 28.70
CA GLY A 368 -3.89 9.44 29.18
C GLY A 368 -2.44 9.89 29.38
N LYS A 369 -1.45 9.08 28.99
CA LYS A 369 -0.01 9.39 29.12
C LYS A 369 0.64 9.80 27.80
N THR A 370 1.82 10.39 27.88
CA THR A 370 2.70 10.63 26.73
C THR A 370 3.77 9.54 26.61
N VAL A 371 3.63 8.72 25.58
CA VAL A 371 4.52 7.61 25.28
C VAL A 371 5.46 8.00 24.14
N LEU A 372 6.76 8.09 24.41
CA LEU A 372 7.77 8.15 23.36
C LEU A 372 7.93 6.76 22.74
N THR A 373 7.65 6.65 21.45
CA THR A 373 7.80 5.41 20.68
C THR A 373 8.95 5.57 19.69
N VAL A 374 10.08 4.91 19.93
CA VAL A 374 11.29 5.00 19.10
C VAL A 374 11.35 3.85 18.12
N SER A 375 11.32 4.15 16.82
CA SER A 375 11.19 3.13 15.76
C SER A 375 11.83 3.60 14.44
N HIS A 376 11.31 3.13 13.32
CA HIS A 376 11.89 3.20 11.99
C HIS A 376 10.88 3.73 10.97
N VAL A 377 11.25 3.77 9.69
CA VAL A 377 10.43 4.40 8.65
C VAL A 377 9.10 3.68 8.50
N THR A 378 9.10 2.35 8.33
CA THR A 378 7.86 1.64 8.02
C THR A 378 6.87 1.65 9.18
N PRO A 379 7.24 1.27 10.43
CA PRO A 379 6.28 1.27 11.54
C PRO A 379 5.71 2.66 11.86
N ILE A 380 6.54 3.71 11.81
CA ILE A 380 6.06 5.08 12.06
C ILE A 380 5.04 5.51 11.00
N LYS A 381 5.34 5.27 9.71
CA LYS A 381 4.38 5.57 8.63
C LYS A 381 3.10 4.73 8.75
N MET A 382 3.17 3.48 9.23
CA MET A 382 1.99 2.64 9.47
C MET A 382 1.10 3.21 10.58
N LEU A 383 1.67 3.63 11.71
CA LEU A 383 0.91 4.24 12.80
C LEU A 383 0.23 5.54 12.34
N LEU A 384 0.95 6.40 11.62
CA LEU A 384 0.41 7.63 11.06
C LEU A 384 -0.71 7.37 10.05
N ARG A 385 -0.51 6.39 9.15
CA ARG A 385 -1.52 5.95 8.20
C ARG A 385 -2.80 5.52 8.92
N LEU A 386 -2.68 4.66 9.93
CA LEU A 386 -3.81 4.14 10.70
C LEU A 386 -4.56 5.28 11.41
N ALA A 387 -3.83 6.22 12.02
CA ALA A 387 -4.43 7.38 12.67
C ALA A 387 -5.19 8.29 11.69
N LEU A 388 -4.68 8.45 10.47
CA LEU A 388 -5.32 9.25 9.41
C LEU A 388 -6.42 8.50 8.64
N LEU A 389 -6.63 7.21 8.94
CA LEU A 389 -7.46 6.32 8.13
C LEU A 389 -7.06 6.33 6.65
N ALA A 390 -5.76 6.54 6.39
CA ALA A 390 -5.23 6.67 5.04
C ALA A 390 -5.07 5.29 4.38
N PRO A 391 -5.17 5.21 3.04
CA PRO A 391 -4.92 3.98 2.31
C PRO A 391 -3.42 3.64 2.33
N LEU A 392 -3.03 2.41 2.00
CA LEU A 392 -1.64 1.92 2.21
C LEU A 392 -0.62 2.57 1.27
N GLU A 393 -1.08 3.04 0.13
CA GLU A 393 -0.33 3.81 -0.85
C GLU A 393 0.14 5.17 -0.32
N SER A 394 -0.42 5.63 0.82
CA SER A 394 0.05 6.84 1.50
C SER A 394 1.48 6.70 2.06
N LEU A 395 1.98 5.48 2.28
CA LEU A 395 3.35 5.23 2.73
C LEU A 395 4.39 5.83 1.77
N TYR A 396 4.12 5.77 0.47
CA TYR A 396 4.98 6.33 -0.59
C TYR A 396 4.84 7.85 -0.75
N ARG A 397 3.99 8.49 0.06
CA ARG A 397 3.74 9.94 0.05
C ARG A 397 4.12 10.61 1.37
N MET A 398 4.57 9.83 2.33
CA MET A 398 5.10 10.31 3.60
C MET A 398 6.62 10.28 3.51
N HIS A 399 7.27 11.41 3.81
CA HIS A 399 8.71 11.50 3.99
C HIS A 399 9.02 11.59 5.48
N LEU A 400 9.98 10.81 5.96
CA LEU A 400 10.46 10.88 7.33
C LEU A 400 11.98 11.06 7.30
N ASP A 401 12.49 12.11 7.92
CA ASP A 401 13.92 12.30 8.14
C ASP A 401 14.40 11.44 9.33
N VAL A 402 15.68 11.10 9.38
CA VAL A 402 16.28 10.48 10.58
C VAL A 402 16.16 11.42 11.78
N ALA A 403 15.98 10.86 12.98
CA ALA A 403 15.71 11.62 14.20
C ALA A 403 14.49 12.57 14.14
N CYS A 404 13.60 12.45 13.15
CA CYS A 404 12.38 13.26 13.11
C CYS A 404 11.38 12.86 14.19
N LEU A 405 10.53 13.82 14.58
CA LEU A 405 9.42 13.63 15.50
C LEU A 405 8.08 13.72 14.78
N SER A 406 7.14 12.85 15.12
CA SER A 406 5.73 12.95 14.74
C SER A 406 4.84 12.68 15.96
N LEU A 407 3.67 13.29 16.04
CA LEU A 407 2.79 13.18 17.22
C LEU A 407 1.39 12.73 16.79
N ILE A 408 0.91 11.67 17.43
CA ILE A 408 -0.47 11.19 17.31
C ILE A 408 -1.13 11.25 18.69
N GLU A 409 -2.30 11.88 18.78
CA GLU A 409 -3.14 11.88 19.98
C GLU A 409 -4.35 10.97 19.78
N TYR A 410 -4.56 10.04 20.72
CA TYR A 410 -5.71 9.15 20.76
C TYR A 410 -6.64 9.57 21.90
N TYR A 411 -7.87 9.95 21.53
CA TYR A 411 -8.91 10.32 22.49
C TYR A 411 -9.84 9.13 22.72
N ALA A 412 -10.09 8.76 23.98
CA ALA A 412 -10.91 7.57 24.32
C ALA A 412 -12.34 7.61 23.73
N ASP A 413 -12.86 8.82 23.54
CA ASP A 413 -14.19 9.14 23.01
C ASP A 413 -14.17 9.72 21.58
N GLY A 414 -12.99 9.92 20.98
CA GLY A 414 -12.79 10.66 19.73
C GLY A 414 -11.91 9.94 18.70
N PRO A 415 -11.67 10.56 17.53
CA PRO A 415 -10.75 10.03 16.53
C PRO A 415 -9.30 10.16 17.00
N ALA A 416 -8.40 9.38 16.40
CA ALA A 416 -6.97 9.67 16.47
C ALA A 416 -6.66 10.96 15.66
N VAL A 417 -5.73 11.79 16.15
CA VAL A 417 -5.37 13.06 15.52
C VAL A 417 -3.85 13.13 15.36
N VAL A 418 -3.37 13.32 14.13
CA VAL A 418 -1.96 13.61 13.86
C VAL A 418 -1.71 15.11 14.08
N LYS A 419 -0.94 15.46 15.11
CA LYS A 419 -0.67 16.84 15.52
C LYS A 419 0.61 17.41 14.88
N SER A 420 1.56 16.54 14.57
CA SER A 420 2.78 16.89 13.84
C SER A 420 3.29 15.70 13.02
N PHE A 421 4.01 16.00 11.95
CA PHE A 421 4.57 15.02 11.04
C PHE A 421 5.96 15.49 10.59
N ASN A 422 6.96 14.62 10.73
CA ASN A 422 8.34 14.84 10.29
C ASN A 422 9.01 16.15 10.80
N ASP A 423 8.86 16.46 12.09
CA ASP A 423 9.49 17.64 12.70
C ASP A 423 10.97 17.38 13.03
N THR A 424 11.85 18.12 12.34
CA THR A 424 13.31 18.11 12.52
C THR A 424 13.88 19.42 13.04
N SER A 425 13.04 20.32 13.56
CA SER A 425 13.48 21.68 13.96
C SER A 425 14.54 21.69 15.06
N HIS A 426 14.68 20.62 15.85
CA HIS A 426 15.74 20.48 16.86
C HIS A 426 17.13 20.20 16.27
N LEU A 427 17.21 19.81 14.99
CA LEU A 427 18.45 19.56 14.26
C LEU A 427 18.96 20.81 13.53
N ARG A 428 18.12 21.84 13.38
CA ARG A 428 18.49 23.11 12.75
C ARG A 428 19.05 24.03 13.83
N ARG A 429 20.37 23.99 14.04
CA ARG A 429 21.09 24.94 14.89
C ARG A 429 21.99 25.82 14.07
#